data_AF-A0A966YJ14-F1
#
_entry.id   AF-A0A966YJ14-F1
#
_cell.length_a   1.000
_cell.length_b   1.000
_cell.length_c   1.000
_cell.angle_alpha   90.00
_cell.angle_beta   90.00
_cell.angle_gamma   90.00
#
_symmetry.space_group_name_H-M   'P 1'
#
loop_
_entity.id
_entity.type
_entity.pdbx_description
1 polymer ?
#
loop_
_entity_poly.entity_id
_entity_poly.type
_entity_poly.pdbx_seq_one_letter_code
_entity_poly.pdbx_strand_id
1 'polypeptide(L)'
;GDRRRLGILLDHLIDGSKESRIAAEIDDRNVMITGHPFVDIWQAVKPSVIGIDHWPEVPKGQPWKEGVIDALGIKATPASFWKHVLGKVTSWKDLETPLLGAVEELIDFVAPPEP
;
A
#
# COMPACT_ATOMS: atom_id res chain seq x y z
N GLY A 1 17.32 -0.30 -23.33
CA GLY A 1 18.67 0.28 -23.34
C GLY A 1 18.99 0.69 -21.93
N ASP A 2 20.19 0.39 -21.45
CA ASP A 2 20.61 0.29 -20.03
C ASP A 2 20.42 1.55 -19.16
N ARG A 3 19.90 2.64 -19.73
CA ARG A 3 19.53 3.87 -19.04
C ARG A 3 18.03 4.00 -18.75
N ARG A 4 17.18 3.10 -19.27
CA ARG A 4 15.73 3.14 -19.07
C ARG A 4 15.34 2.08 -18.04
N ARG A 5 14.93 2.53 -16.86
CA ARG A 5 14.46 1.69 -15.76
C ARG A 5 12.95 1.81 -15.60
N LEU A 6 12.29 0.73 -15.22
CA LEU A 6 10.87 0.65 -14.94
C LEU A 6 10.66 0.25 -13.48
N GLY A 7 10.09 1.16 -12.69
CA GLY A 7 9.61 0.85 -11.33
C GLY A 7 8.12 0.56 -11.35
N ILE A 8 7.70 -0.52 -10.72
CA ILE A 8 6.30 -0.89 -10.53
C ILE A 8 6.02 -0.96 -9.03
N LEU A 9 5.12 -0.09 -8.55
CA LEU A 9 4.59 -0.16 -7.19
C LEU A 9 3.25 -0.92 -7.23
N LEU A 10 3.19 -2.06 -6.55
CA LEU A 10 1.94 -2.78 -6.34
C LEU A 10 1.18 -2.21 -5.15
N ASP A 11 -0.14 -2.11 -5.30
CA ASP A 11 -1.08 -1.70 -4.23
C ASP A 11 -1.06 -2.66 -3.03
N HIS A 12 -0.52 -3.86 -3.21
CA HIS A 12 -0.16 -4.78 -2.13
C HIS A 12 0.81 -5.81 -2.67
N LEU A 13 1.82 -6.15 -1.88
CA LEU A 13 2.77 -7.23 -2.18
C LEU A 13 2.83 -8.14 -0.96
N ILE A 14 1.89 -9.09 -0.91
CA ILE A 14 1.72 -10.03 0.19
C ILE A 14 2.20 -11.42 -0.26
N ASP A 15 3.01 -12.06 0.57
CA ASP A 15 3.51 -13.40 0.30
C ASP A 15 2.38 -14.40 0.05
N GLY A 16 2.50 -15.15 -1.06
CA GLY A 16 1.51 -16.15 -1.47
C GLY A 16 0.24 -15.56 -2.11
N SER A 17 0.16 -14.25 -2.34
CA SER A 17 -0.89 -13.63 -3.16
C SER A 17 -0.72 -13.93 -4.66
N LYS A 18 -1.73 -13.61 -5.48
CA LYS A 18 -1.64 -13.76 -6.94
C LYS A 18 -0.60 -12.79 -7.51
N GLU A 19 -0.59 -11.58 -6.98
CA GLU A 19 0.28 -10.47 -7.38
C GLU A 19 1.75 -10.81 -7.11
N SER A 20 2.08 -11.36 -5.93
CA SER A 20 3.46 -11.77 -5.64
C SER A 20 3.94 -12.91 -6.55
N ARG A 21 3.04 -13.83 -6.94
CA ARG A 21 3.38 -14.86 -7.93
C ARG A 21 3.68 -14.27 -9.31
N ILE A 22 2.85 -13.36 -9.80
CA ILE A 22 3.05 -12.72 -11.11
C ILE A 22 4.31 -11.84 -11.10
N ALA A 23 4.56 -11.10 -10.01
CA ALA A 23 5.77 -10.30 -9.87
C ALA A 23 7.04 -11.14 -9.96
N ALA A 24 7.03 -12.35 -9.37
CA ALA A 24 8.17 -13.27 -9.41
C ALA A 24 8.46 -13.88 -10.79
N GLU A 25 7.55 -13.74 -11.77
CA GLU A 25 7.77 -14.18 -13.15
C GLU A 25 8.64 -13.19 -13.95
N ILE A 26 8.86 -11.98 -13.44
CA ILE A 26 9.64 -10.93 -14.11
C ILE A 26 11.08 -10.96 -13.59
N ASP A 27 12.01 -11.33 -14.47
CA ASP A 27 13.46 -11.33 -14.21
C ASP A 27 14.18 -10.43 -15.25
N ASP A 28 14.17 -9.12 -15.00
CA ASP A 28 14.91 -8.13 -15.79
C ASP A 28 15.59 -7.12 -14.87
N ARG A 29 16.91 -6.96 -15.02
CA ARG A 29 17.73 -6.01 -14.24
C ARG A 29 17.30 -4.54 -14.34
N ASN A 30 16.50 -4.17 -15.35
CA ASN A 30 15.97 -2.81 -15.53
C ASN A 30 14.55 -2.66 -14.99
N VAL A 31 13.95 -3.72 -14.43
CA VAL A 31 12.62 -3.69 -13.82
C VAL A 31 12.75 -3.95 -12.33
N MET A 32 12.09 -3.10 -11.53
CA MET A 32 11.94 -3.33 -10.10
C MET A 32 10.46 -3.34 -9.76
N ILE A 33 10.05 -4.35 -9.00
CA ILE A 33 8.69 -4.49 -8.49
C ILE A 33 8.79 -4.43 -6.98
N THR A 34 8.07 -3.49 -6.38
CA THR A 34 7.97 -3.32 -4.93
C THR A 34 6.52 -3.04 -4.55
N GLY A 35 6.22 -3.01 -3.26
CA GLY A 35 4.88 -2.83 -2.74
C GLY A 35 4.89 -2.90 -1.22
N HIS A 36 3.71 -2.83 -0.62
CA HIS A 36 3.57 -2.86 0.84
C HIS A 36 2.81 -4.10 1.33
N PRO A 37 3.01 -4.52 2.58
CA PRO A 37 2.42 -5.75 3.13
C PRO A 37 0.95 -5.60 3.54
N PHE A 38 0.34 -4.44 3.32
CA PHE A 38 -1.05 -4.17 3.68
C PHE A 38 -2.03 -4.75 2.68
N VAL A 39 -3.22 -5.10 3.15
CA VAL A 39 -4.29 -5.67 2.29
C VAL A 39 -4.90 -4.63 1.36
N ASP A 40 -4.88 -3.36 1.78
CA ASP A 40 -5.42 -2.22 1.05
C ASP A 40 -4.69 -0.94 1.49
N ILE A 41 -4.65 0.07 0.62
CA ILE A 41 -4.02 1.36 0.89
C ILE A 41 -4.56 2.07 2.14
N TRP A 42 -5.80 1.78 2.57
CA TRP A 42 -6.34 2.32 3.83
C TRP A 42 -5.44 1.96 5.01
N GLN A 43 -5.01 0.71 5.08
CA GLN A 43 -4.17 0.19 6.18
C GLN A 43 -2.75 0.77 6.16
N ALA A 44 -2.34 1.42 5.06
CA ALA A 44 -1.09 2.17 5.00
C ALA A 44 -1.15 3.53 5.71
N VAL A 45 -2.33 4.00 6.12
CA VAL A 45 -2.47 5.20 6.96
C VAL A 45 -2.35 4.80 8.43
N LYS A 46 -1.57 5.53 9.22
CA LYS A 46 -1.40 5.23 10.65
C LYS A 46 -2.75 5.27 11.38
N PRO A 47 -3.08 4.25 12.21
CA PRO A 47 -4.32 4.20 12.99
C PRO A 47 -4.63 5.50 13.76
N SER A 48 -3.60 6.11 14.34
CA SER A 48 -3.72 7.35 15.13
C SER A 48 -4.21 8.56 14.31
N VAL A 49 -4.03 8.57 12.99
CA VAL A 49 -4.48 9.65 12.09
C VAL A 49 -6.00 9.73 12.04
N ILE A 50 -6.67 8.59 12.18
CA ILE A 50 -8.13 8.48 12.17
C ILE A 50 -8.69 8.16 13.57
N GLY A 51 -7.85 8.16 14.60
CA GLY A 51 -8.25 8.00 15.99
C GLY A 51 -8.66 6.57 16.38
N ILE A 52 -8.08 5.55 15.74
CA ILE A 52 -8.27 4.15 16.12
C ILE A 52 -6.95 3.57 16.66
N ASP A 53 -7.03 2.56 17.53
CA ASP A 53 -5.84 1.94 18.12
C ASP A 53 -5.07 1.07 17.10
N HIS A 54 -5.81 0.35 16.26
CA HIS A 54 -5.28 -0.48 15.18
C HIS A 54 -6.33 -0.66 14.08
N TRP A 55 -5.88 -0.98 12.86
CA TRP A 55 -6.77 -1.41 11.79
C TRP A 55 -7.40 -2.77 12.14
N PRO A 56 -8.71 -2.95 11.98
CA PRO A 56 -9.36 -4.23 12.24
C PRO A 56 -8.82 -5.35 11.33
N GLU A 57 -8.73 -6.55 11.88
CA GLU A 57 -8.49 -7.75 11.09
C GLU A 57 -9.79 -8.20 10.42
N VAL A 58 -9.78 -8.30 9.09
CA VAL A 58 -10.92 -8.84 8.32
C VAL A 58 -10.60 -10.27 7.89
N PRO A 59 -11.46 -11.26 8.21
CA PRO A 59 -11.26 -12.64 7.78
C PRO A 59 -11.14 -12.79 6.26
N LYS A 60 -10.26 -13.71 5.83
CA LYS A 60 -10.10 -14.04 4.40
C LYS A 60 -11.43 -14.50 3.80
N GLY A 61 -11.68 -14.09 2.55
CA GLY A 61 -12.90 -14.42 1.81
C GLY A 61 -14.04 -13.42 2.02
N GLN A 62 -13.86 -12.41 2.88
CA GLN A 62 -14.80 -11.31 3.03
C GLN A 62 -14.31 -10.07 2.25
N PRO A 63 -15.23 -9.23 1.73
CA PRO A 63 -14.86 -7.93 1.19
C PRO A 63 -14.18 -7.08 2.27
N TRP A 64 -12.90 -6.75 2.07
CA TRP A 64 -12.06 -6.17 3.12
C TRP A 64 -12.55 -4.78 3.57
N LYS A 65 -12.93 -3.91 2.62
CA LYS A 65 -13.34 -2.52 2.92
C LYS A 65 -14.62 -2.47 3.74
N GLU A 66 -15.60 -3.29 3.36
CA GLU A 66 -16.86 -3.46 4.09
C GLU A 66 -16.60 -4.06 5.47
N GLY A 67 -15.78 -5.11 5.56
CA GLY A 67 -15.42 -5.73 6.83
C GLY A 67 -14.74 -4.78 7.81
N VAL A 68 -13.87 -3.88 7.33
CA VAL A 68 -13.26 -2.83 8.16
C VAL A 68 -14.31 -1.86 8.68
N ILE A 69 -15.20 -1.38 7.82
CA ILE A 69 -16.27 -0.44 8.21
C ILE A 69 -17.20 -1.07 9.26
N ASP A 70 -17.59 -2.32 9.04
CA ASP A 70 -18.44 -3.09 9.95
C ASP A 70 -17.75 -3.31 11.31
N ALA A 71 -16.48 -3.70 11.31
CA ALA A 71 -15.70 -3.91 12.54
C ALA A 71 -15.48 -2.62 13.35
N LEU A 72 -15.38 -1.47 12.67
CA LEU A 72 -15.34 -0.16 13.32
C LEU A 72 -16.72 0.35 13.78
N GLY A 73 -17.81 -0.34 13.43
CA GLY A 73 -19.18 0.06 13.76
C GLY A 73 -19.62 1.35 13.07
N ILE A 74 -19.01 1.70 11.93
CA ILE A 74 -19.26 2.95 11.21
C ILE A 74 -20.35 2.74 10.17
N LYS A 75 -21.28 3.70 10.05
CA LYS A 75 -22.26 3.73 8.96
C LYS A 75 -21.74 4.57 7.80
N ALA A 76 -21.00 3.95 6.89
CA ALA A 76 -20.41 4.61 5.73
C ALA A 76 -20.35 3.65 4.52
N THR A 77 -20.30 4.19 3.31
CA THR A 77 -19.85 3.43 2.15
C THR A 77 -18.33 3.41 2.10
N PRO A 78 -17.71 2.46 1.38
CA PRO A 78 -16.26 2.49 1.16
C PRO A 78 -15.75 3.81 0.59
N ALA A 79 -16.49 4.40 -0.36
CA ALA A 79 -16.12 5.69 -0.94
C ALA A 79 -16.17 6.85 0.09
N SER A 80 -17.21 6.89 0.94
CA SER A 80 -17.30 7.96 1.96
C SER A 80 -16.29 7.78 3.08
N PHE A 81 -16.02 6.54 3.49
CA PHE A 81 -15.00 6.26 4.50
C PHE A 81 -13.60 6.59 3.97
N TRP A 82 -13.29 6.21 2.72
CA TRP A 82 -12.02 6.60 2.11
C TRP A 82 -11.83 8.12 2.06
N LYS A 83 -12.86 8.88 1.67
CA LYS A 83 -12.80 10.35 1.70
C LYS A 83 -12.51 10.89 3.10
N HIS A 84 -13.08 10.27 4.14
CA HIS A 84 -12.80 10.64 5.53
C HIS A 84 -11.34 10.36 5.90
N VAL A 85 -10.84 9.14 5.64
CA VAL A 85 -9.45 8.74 5.91
C VAL A 85 -8.48 9.66 5.17
N LEU A 86 -8.68 9.84 3.86
CA LEU A 86 -7.82 10.68 3.03
C LEU A 86 -7.81 12.14 3.48
N GLY A 87 -8.95 12.67 3.94
CA GLY A 87 -9.06 14.03 4.47
C GLY A 87 -8.30 14.27 5.78
N LYS A 88 -7.83 13.21 6.45
CA LYS A 88 -7.03 13.29 7.68
C LYS A 88 -5.52 13.23 7.41
N VAL A 89 -5.11 12.70 6.26
CA VAL A 89 -3.71 12.61 5.86
C VAL A 89 -3.22 13.98 5.40
N THR A 90 -2.16 14.48 6.04
CA THR A 90 -1.58 15.80 5.78
C THR A 90 -0.11 15.74 5.40
N SER A 91 0.57 14.65 5.75
CA SER A 91 2.00 14.46 5.51
C SER A 91 2.33 12.99 5.28
N TRP A 92 3.45 12.71 4.63
CA TRP A 92 4.02 11.36 4.56
C TRP A 92 4.23 10.75 5.95
N LYS A 93 4.37 11.57 7.00
CA LYS A 93 4.48 11.13 8.39
C LYS A 93 3.23 10.43 8.91
N ASP A 94 2.09 10.62 8.26
CA ASP A 94 0.81 10.00 8.59
C ASP A 94 0.69 8.58 8.00
N LEU A 95 1.67 8.14 7.22
CA LEU A 95 1.70 6.83 6.58
C LEU A 95 2.63 5.87 7.32
N GLU A 96 2.30 4.59 7.23
CA GLU A 96 3.11 3.51 7.75
C GLU A 96 4.41 3.34 6.95
N THR A 97 5.51 3.06 7.66
CA THR A 97 6.85 2.97 7.07
C THR A 97 6.97 2.00 5.87
N PRO A 98 6.32 0.83 5.85
CA PRO A 98 6.45 -0.08 4.71
C PRO A 98 6.02 0.51 3.37
N LEU A 99 4.99 1.37 3.32
CA LEU A 99 4.61 2.07 2.09
C LEU A 99 5.67 3.10 1.69
N LEU A 100 6.20 3.86 2.67
CA LEU A 100 7.23 4.86 2.40
C LEU A 100 8.50 4.21 1.86
N GLY A 101 8.97 3.13 2.48
CA GLY A 101 10.15 2.40 2.05
C GLY A 101 10.01 1.86 0.62
N ALA A 102 8.85 1.27 0.28
CA ALA A 102 8.60 0.79 -1.08
C ALA A 102 8.63 1.93 -2.12
N VAL A 103 8.11 3.12 -1.78
CA VAL A 103 8.16 4.30 -2.65
C VAL A 103 9.60 4.84 -2.78
N GLU A 104 10.35 4.90 -1.68
CA GLU A 104 11.74 5.35 -1.66
C GLU A 104 12.64 4.44 -2.51
N GLU A 105 12.55 3.12 -2.31
CA GLU A 105 13.24 2.12 -3.13
C GLU A 105 12.94 2.31 -4.62
N LEU A 106 11.67 2.60 -4.95
CA LEU A 106 11.24 2.80 -6.34
C LEU A 106 11.84 4.06 -6.94
N ILE A 107 11.89 5.15 -6.19
CA ILE A 107 12.51 6.40 -6.62
C ILE A 107 14.01 6.19 -6.84
N ASP A 108 14.71 5.59 -5.87
CA ASP A 108 16.16 5.31 -5.96
C ASP A 108 16.48 4.42 -7.17
N PHE A 109 15.59 3.46 -7.47
CA PHE A 109 15.74 2.62 -8.65
C PHE A 109 15.57 3.41 -9.95
N VAL A 110 14.50 4.18 -10.12
CA VAL A 110 14.22 4.84 -11.41
C VAL A 110 15.00 6.13 -11.64
N ALA A 111 15.46 6.77 -10.57
CA ALA A 111 16.20 8.03 -10.58
C ALA A 111 17.49 7.91 -9.76
N PRO A 112 18.44 7.03 -10.16
CA PRO A 112 19.70 6.88 -9.47
C PRO A 112 20.46 8.22 -9.45
N PRO A 113 21.20 8.53 -8.37
CA PRO A 113 21.99 9.74 -8.30
C PRO A 113 22.95 9.85 -9.48
N GLU A 114 23.14 11.08 -9.97
CA GLU A 114 24.14 11.34 -11.00
C GLU A 114 25.54 10.99 -10.47
N PRO A 115 26.41 10.38 -11.29
CA PRO A 115 27.76 10.00 -10.88
C PRO A 115 28.66 11.20 -10.60
#